data_AF-A0A559TJP7-F1
#
_entry.id   AF-A0A559TJP7-F1
#
_cell.length_a   1.000
_cell.length_b   1.000
_cell.length_c   1.000
_cell.angle_alpha   90.00
_cell.angle_beta   90.00
_cell.angle_gamma   90.00
#
_symmetry.space_group_name_H-M   'P 1'
#
loop_
_entity.id
_entity.type
_entity.pdbx_description
1 polymer ?
#
loop_
_entity_poly.entity_id
_entity_poly.type
_entity_poly.pdbx_seq_one_letter_code
_entity_poly.pdbx_strand_id
1 'polypeptide(L)'
;MAYLNYDEIVSAIQIFAERYPALASRVSLPNLTAESRRVEAVAIGRTRSADQRTAIFVGGVHAREWVPPDALVGLAADLLEAYSSGTGLRYGSTYFDKSTIASIVDDMQIVILPCANPDGRVFSQNVDGDWRKNRRPLLNHQGGVCHGVDINRNFDVAWDFRLHFAPGGVSASDDPCHKYLYVGPAAASESETRNIVWLLDSLPGTGWFVDVHSAIPAVFHSWGLDSNQTADPEQNFLNPAFDGIRGNPDDTYGEFITEVDLDTVRSLARAMKDAITLVAGDDYSVGPAFELYATSGASDDYAYSRHLARPGLPKVLGFTMECGHEFQPDDSGRETTIKEVCAALLAFCGKVNSPDA
;
A
#
# COMPACT_ATOMS: atom_id res chain seq x y z
N MET A 1 7.39 22.52 -8.85
CA MET A 1 8.00 22.38 -7.51
C MET A 1 8.77 21.06 -7.45
N ALA A 2 9.86 20.95 -6.67
CA ALA A 2 10.55 19.67 -6.53
C ALA A 2 9.68 18.62 -5.80
N TYR A 3 9.98 17.33 -6.00
CA TYR A 3 9.41 16.24 -5.19
C TYR A 3 9.95 16.30 -3.77
N LEU A 4 9.15 15.89 -2.77
CA LEU A 4 9.60 15.92 -1.38
C LEU A 4 10.77 14.94 -1.17
N ASN A 5 11.85 15.34 -0.52
CA ASN A 5 12.87 14.40 -0.07
C ASN A 5 12.46 13.75 1.27
N TYR A 6 13.23 12.78 1.74
CA TYR A 6 12.97 12.09 3.01
C TYR A 6 12.89 13.05 4.21
N ASP A 7 13.80 14.02 4.33
CA ASP A 7 13.83 14.95 5.45
C ASP A 7 12.62 15.89 5.44
N GLU A 8 12.15 16.30 4.26
CA GLU A 8 10.94 17.09 4.09
C GLU A 8 9.68 16.31 4.47
N ILE A 9 9.60 15.01 4.12
CA ILE A 9 8.49 14.13 4.52
C ILE A 9 8.46 13.97 6.05
N VAL A 10 9.61 13.70 6.68
CA VAL A 10 9.72 13.60 8.14
C VAL A 10 9.34 14.92 8.82
N SER A 11 9.80 16.04 8.25
CA SER A 11 9.46 17.38 8.75
C SER A 11 7.96 17.66 8.66
N ALA A 12 7.31 17.26 7.56
CA ALA A 12 5.85 17.42 7.40
C ALA A 12 5.09 16.62 8.47
N ILE A 13 5.47 15.35 8.70
CA ILE A 13 4.88 14.51 9.77
C ILE A 13 5.03 15.15 11.15
N GLN A 14 6.20 15.71 11.45
CA GLN A 14 6.44 16.44 12.69
C GLN A 14 5.54 17.67 12.80
N ILE A 15 5.46 18.49 11.75
CA ILE A 15 4.61 19.68 11.71
C ILE A 15 3.13 19.32 11.94
N PHE A 16 2.63 18.24 11.35
CA PHE A 16 1.26 17.80 11.56
C PHE A 16 0.97 17.50 13.04
N ALA A 17 1.85 16.75 13.70
CA ALA A 17 1.70 16.41 15.11
C ALA A 17 1.83 17.64 16.04
N GLU A 18 2.68 18.60 15.70
CA GLU A 18 2.88 19.82 16.50
C GLU A 18 1.74 20.83 16.32
N ARG A 19 1.22 20.98 15.10
CA ARG A 19 0.18 21.96 14.77
C ARG A 19 -1.23 21.47 15.10
N TYR A 20 -1.46 20.17 15.01
CA TYR A 20 -2.75 19.54 15.29
C TYR A 20 -2.66 18.46 16.38
N PRO A 21 -2.15 18.77 17.58
CA PRO A 21 -1.81 17.76 18.61
C PRO A 21 -3.03 17.00 19.16
N ALA A 22 -4.24 17.53 18.98
CA ALA A 22 -5.49 16.87 19.35
C ALA A 22 -5.98 15.86 18.29
N LEU A 23 -5.42 15.90 17.08
CA LEU A 23 -5.88 15.11 15.92
C LEU A 23 -4.78 14.23 15.35
N ALA A 24 -3.52 14.68 15.38
CA ALA A 24 -2.38 14.04 14.76
C ALA A 24 -1.33 13.65 15.80
N SER A 25 -0.74 12.46 15.65
CA SER A 25 0.52 12.15 16.33
C SER A 25 1.46 11.39 15.40
N ARG A 26 2.75 11.49 15.72
CA ARG A 26 3.78 10.64 15.11
C ARG A 26 3.60 9.19 15.54
N VAL A 27 3.90 8.28 14.61
CA VAL A 27 4.07 6.85 14.85
C VAL A 27 5.47 6.51 14.37
N SER A 28 6.41 6.32 15.29
CA SER A 28 7.77 5.94 14.95
C SER A 28 7.87 4.42 14.84
N LEU A 29 8.22 3.92 13.65
CA LEU A 29 8.25 2.48 13.40
C LEU A 29 9.54 1.87 14.00
N PRO A 30 9.46 0.63 14.52
CA PRO A 30 10.50 0.10 15.42
C PRO A 30 11.82 -0.24 14.71
N ASN A 31 11.77 -0.68 13.46
CA ASN A 31 12.96 -1.12 12.73
C ASN A 31 13.60 0.05 11.98
N LEU A 32 14.90 0.25 12.18
CA LEU A 32 15.70 1.15 11.35
C LEU A 32 16.01 0.47 10.02
N THR A 33 16.14 1.27 8.96
CA THR A 33 16.55 0.79 7.63
C THR A 33 18.02 0.35 7.60
N ALA A 34 18.45 -0.25 6.49
CA ALA A 34 19.84 -0.70 6.32
C ALA A 34 20.86 0.44 6.44
N GLU A 35 20.49 1.65 6.02
CA GLU A 35 21.31 2.86 6.16
C GLU A 35 20.94 3.66 7.42
N SER A 36 20.29 3.03 8.40
CA SER A 36 19.99 3.56 9.74
C SER A 36 19.01 4.75 9.78
N ARG A 37 18.10 4.86 8.80
CA ARG A 37 17.01 5.85 8.84
C ARG A 37 15.83 5.34 9.64
N ARG A 38 15.15 6.26 10.33
CA ARG A 38 13.89 6.00 11.02
C ARG A 38 12.76 6.08 10.00
N VAL A 39 11.85 5.12 10.04
CA VAL A 39 10.60 5.19 9.28
C VAL A 39 9.52 5.75 10.20
N GLU A 40 8.76 6.73 9.72
CA GLU A 40 7.71 7.40 10.49
C GLU A 40 6.42 7.51 9.71
N ALA A 41 5.31 7.34 10.42
CA ALA A 41 3.96 7.57 9.94
C ALA A 41 3.27 8.66 10.79
N VAL A 42 2.17 9.21 10.28
CA VAL A 42 1.26 10.08 11.04
C VAL A 42 -0.07 9.36 11.25
N ALA A 43 -0.55 9.35 12.48
CA ALA A 43 -1.89 8.87 12.83
C ALA A 43 -2.83 10.06 13.04
N ILE A 44 -3.89 10.14 12.24
CA ILE A 44 -4.90 11.20 12.22
C ILE A 44 -6.25 10.63 12.70
N GLY A 45 -6.90 11.31 13.64
CA GLY A 45 -8.22 10.94 14.16
C GLY A 45 -8.43 11.46 15.57
N ARG A 46 -9.69 11.73 15.95
CA ARG A 46 -10.02 12.26 17.29
C ARG A 46 -9.91 11.19 18.39
N THR A 47 -10.22 9.94 18.08
CA THR A 47 -10.18 8.84 19.04
C THR A 47 -9.34 7.67 18.53
N ARG A 48 -8.78 6.91 19.47
CA ARG A 48 -7.93 5.74 19.20
C ARG A 48 -8.36 4.63 20.14
N SER A 49 -9.19 3.72 19.64
CA SER A 49 -9.68 2.57 20.41
C SER A 49 -9.83 1.36 19.49
N ALA A 50 -10.04 0.19 20.09
CA ALA A 50 -10.33 -1.03 19.34
C ALA A 50 -11.67 -1.00 18.59
N ASP A 51 -12.59 -0.13 19.01
CA ASP A 51 -13.90 0.03 18.39
C ASP A 51 -13.88 1.05 17.23
N GLN A 52 -12.77 1.77 17.05
CA GLN A 52 -12.58 2.74 15.98
C GLN A 52 -12.11 2.02 14.71
N ARG A 53 -12.70 2.36 13.56
CA ARG A 53 -12.22 1.86 12.26
C ARG A 53 -10.87 2.46 11.92
N THR A 54 -9.84 1.62 11.73
CA THR A 54 -8.50 2.09 11.35
C THR A 54 -8.17 1.70 9.91
N ALA A 55 -7.82 2.70 9.10
CA ALA A 55 -7.32 2.55 7.74
C ALA A 55 -5.83 2.94 7.68
N ILE A 56 -5.01 2.12 7.01
CA ILE A 56 -3.58 2.35 6.85
C ILE A 56 -3.30 2.64 5.37
N PHE A 57 -2.67 3.77 5.09
CA PHE A 57 -2.20 4.15 3.75
C PHE A 57 -0.68 4.18 3.72
N VAL A 58 -0.10 3.41 2.82
CA VAL A 58 1.35 3.30 2.63
C VAL A 58 1.73 3.82 1.25
N GLY A 59 2.89 4.47 1.15
CA GLY A 59 3.47 4.85 -0.13
C GLY A 59 4.99 4.76 -0.10
N GLY A 60 5.59 4.85 -1.28
CA GLY A 60 7.04 4.83 -1.43
C GLY A 60 7.68 3.52 -0.98
N VAL A 61 6.99 2.39 -1.16
CA VAL A 61 7.56 1.05 -1.03
C VAL A 61 8.62 0.83 -2.11
N HIS A 62 8.31 1.19 -3.36
CA HIS A 62 9.31 1.30 -4.41
C HIS A 62 9.86 2.72 -4.51
N ALA A 63 11.18 2.81 -4.65
CA ALA A 63 11.90 4.06 -4.51
C ALA A 63 11.73 5.06 -5.67
N ARG A 64 11.59 4.56 -6.91
CA ARG A 64 11.43 5.38 -8.13
C ARG A 64 10.06 6.04 -8.28
N GLU A 65 9.08 5.58 -7.51
CA GLU A 65 7.68 6.03 -7.54
C GLU A 65 7.57 7.29 -6.67
N TRP A 66 7.84 8.46 -7.26
CA TRP A 66 8.05 9.67 -6.45
C TRP A 66 6.76 10.37 -6.02
N VAL A 67 5.67 10.14 -6.74
CA VAL A 67 4.35 10.78 -6.50
C VAL A 67 3.63 10.25 -5.26
N PRO A 68 3.52 8.94 -4.99
CA PRO A 68 2.74 8.45 -3.85
C PRO A 68 3.13 9.06 -2.50
N PRO A 69 4.42 9.21 -2.16
CA PRO A 69 4.82 9.89 -0.91
C PRO A 69 4.34 11.34 -0.82
N ASP A 70 4.43 12.10 -1.91
CA ASP A 70 3.98 13.50 -1.97
C ASP A 70 2.45 13.58 -1.83
N ALA A 71 1.72 12.68 -2.49
CA ALA A 71 0.27 12.61 -2.41
C ALA A 71 -0.22 12.29 -0.98
N LEU A 72 0.44 11.35 -0.30
CA LEU A 72 0.10 10.98 1.07
C LEU A 72 0.40 12.09 2.09
N VAL A 73 1.48 12.85 1.90
CA VAL A 73 1.73 14.07 2.69
C VAL A 73 0.66 15.13 2.41
N GLY A 74 0.27 15.32 1.14
CA GLY A 74 -0.79 16.25 0.73
C GLY A 74 -2.14 15.90 1.35
N LEU A 75 -2.54 14.62 1.29
CA LEU A 75 -3.77 14.12 1.91
C LEU A 75 -3.80 14.42 3.41
N ALA A 76 -2.70 14.18 4.12
CA ALA A 76 -2.60 14.46 5.55
C ALA A 76 -2.80 15.95 5.86
N ALA A 77 -2.14 16.82 5.09
CA ALA A 77 -2.26 18.28 5.24
C ALA A 77 -3.70 18.76 5.00
N ASP A 78 -4.27 18.35 3.86
CA ASP A 78 -5.62 18.75 3.44
C ASP A 78 -6.69 18.29 4.44
N LEU A 79 -6.60 17.03 4.90
CA LEU A 79 -7.56 16.47 5.85
C LEU A 79 -7.53 17.21 7.19
N LEU A 80 -6.33 17.47 7.73
CA LEU A 80 -6.15 18.17 8.99
C LEU A 80 -6.64 19.62 8.91
N GLU A 81 -6.27 20.33 7.83
CA GLU A 81 -6.67 21.73 7.63
C GLU A 81 -8.18 21.87 7.44
N ALA A 82 -8.78 21.04 6.57
CA ALA A 82 -10.20 21.11 6.28
C ALA A 82 -11.05 20.81 7.52
N TYR A 83 -10.67 19.78 8.28
CA TYR A 83 -11.34 19.46 9.53
C TYR A 83 -11.19 20.59 10.56
N SER A 84 -9.97 21.08 10.78
CA SER A 84 -9.71 22.14 11.77
C SER A 84 -10.40 23.46 11.41
N SER A 85 -10.62 23.72 10.12
CA SER A 85 -11.29 24.93 9.63
C SER A 85 -12.81 24.76 9.46
N GLY A 86 -13.34 23.55 9.64
CA GLY A 86 -14.76 23.25 9.45
C GLY A 86 -15.21 23.36 7.99
N THR A 87 -14.32 23.09 7.04
CA THR A 87 -14.55 23.17 5.59
C THR A 87 -14.64 21.78 4.95
N GLY A 88 -15.03 21.73 3.68
CA GLY A 88 -14.91 20.53 2.85
C GLY A 88 -13.61 20.52 2.04
N LEU A 89 -13.39 19.46 1.25
CA LEU A 89 -12.27 19.31 0.31
C LEU A 89 -12.76 19.11 -1.12
N ARG A 90 -11.99 19.61 -2.09
CA ARG A 90 -12.31 19.49 -3.52
C ARG A 90 -11.06 19.11 -4.31
N TYR A 91 -11.21 18.08 -5.13
CA TYR A 91 -10.21 17.63 -6.11
C TYR A 91 -10.90 17.51 -7.46
N GLY A 92 -10.66 18.46 -8.37
CA GLY A 92 -11.44 18.57 -9.60
C GLY A 92 -12.94 18.70 -9.32
N SER A 93 -13.76 17.81 -9.91
CA SER A 93 -15.21 17.78 -9.67
C SER A 93 -15.60 17.00 -8.41
N THR A 94 -14.69 16.16 -7.88
CA THR A 94 -14.91 15.43 -6.63
C THR A 94 -14.94 16.39 -5.45
N TYR A 95 -15.99 16.30 -4.63
CA TYR A 95 -16.20 17.17 -3.48
C TYR A 95 -16.63 16.37 -2.26
N PHE A 96 -15.92 16.59 -1.15
CA PHE A 96 -16.24 16.05 0.16
C PHE A 96 -16.70 17.21 1.04
N ASP A 97 -17.95 17.18 1.48
CA ASP A 97 -18.48 18.23 2.34
C ASP A 97 -17.88 18.17 3.76
N LYS A 98 -18.09 19.24 4.53
CA LYS A 98 -17.57 19.33 5.90
C LYS A 98 -18.05 18.20 6.80
N SER A 99 -19.26 17.66 6.57
CA SER A 99 -19.80 16.54 7.36
C SER A 99 -19.09 15.24 7.04
N THR A 100 -18.73 15.01 5.79
CA THR A 100 -17.94 13.86 5.35
C THR A 100 -16.55 13.93 5.96
N ILE A 101 -15.89 15.09 5.88
CA ILE A 101 -14.58 15.31 6.51
C ILE A 101 -14.65 15.11 8.04
N ALA A 102 -15.66 15.68 8.69
CA ALA A 102 -15.87 15.52 10.13
C ALA A 102 -16.07 14.05 10.51
N SER A 103 -16.93 13.32 9.79
CA SER A 103 -17.20 11.91 10.06
C SER A 103 -15.97 11.03 9.88
N ILE A 104 -15.16 11.28 8.83
CA ILE A 104 -13.89 10.56 8.65
C ILE A 104 -12.95 10.76 9.84
N VAL A 105 -12.73 11.99 10.30
CA VAL A 105 -11.76 12.27 11.39
C VAL A 105 -12.31 11.92 12.78
N ASP A 106 -13.63 12.01 12.98
CA ASP A 106 -14.28 11.70 14.25
C ASP A 106 -14.45 10.18 14.46
N ASP A 107 -14.77 9.44 13.40
CA ASP A 107 -15.21 8.04 13.47
C ASP A 107 -14.20 7.03 12.89
N MET A 108 -13.11 7.51 12.28
CA MET A 108 -11.98 6.67 11.87
C MET A 108 -10.65 7.10 12.50
N GLN A 109 -9.67 6.19 12.42
CA GLN A 109 -8.26 6.50 12.57
C GLN A 109 -7.57 6.24 11.23
N ILE A 110 -6.94 7.27 10.66
CA ILE A 110 -6.19 7.17 9.41
C ILE A 110 -4.71 7.20 9.74
N VAL A 111 -3.99 6.13 9.42
CA VAL A 111 -2.54 6.07 9.60
C VAL A 111 -1.86 6.13 8.24
N ILE A 112 -1.05 7.16 8.03
CA ILE A 112 -0.38 7.42 6.76
C ILE A 112 1.12 7.23 6.95
N LEU A 113 1.69 6.28 6.22
CA LEU A 113 3.13 6.05 6.07
C LEU A 113 3.55 6.52 4.67
N PRO A 114 4.00 7.78 4.49
CA PRO A 114 4.25 8.30 3.15
C PRO A 114 5.47 7.67 2.47
N CYS A 115 6.50 7.26 3.23
CA CYS A 115 7.73 6.72 2.67
C CYS A 115 8.19 5.49 3.45
N ALA A 116 7.79 4.31 2.96
CA ALA A 116 8.18 3.03 3.56
C ALA A 116 9.66 2.68 3.31
N ASN A 117 10.24 3.12 2.18
CA ASN A 117 11.61 2.83 1.76
C ASN A 117 12.46 4.11 1.63
N PRO A 118 12.85 4.76 2.74
CA PRO A 118 13.56 6.03 2.69
C PRO A 118 14.97 5.90 2.12
N ASP A 119 15.67 4.79 2.35
CA ASP A 119 17.01 4.57 1.78
C ASP A 119 16.94 4.48 0.25
N GLY A 120 15.97 3.72 -0.25
CA GLY A 120 15.72 3.62 -1.68
C GLY A 120 15.33 4.98 -2.27
N ARG A 121 14.42 5.73 -1.65
CA ARG A 121 14.01 7.07 -2.13
C ARG A 121 15.20 8.00 -2.26
N VAL A 122 16.04 8.10 -1.23
CA VAL A 122 17.25 8.95 -1.24
C VAL A 122 18.18 8.53 -2.37
N PHE A 123 18.39 7.23 -2.57
CA PHE A 123 19.22 6.74 -3.67
C PHE A 123 18.59 7.05 -5.04
N SER A 124 17.28 6.91 -5.17
CA SER A 124 16.57 7.19 -6.43
C SER A 124 16.68 8.66 -6.83
N GLN A 125 16.46 9.58 -5.89
CA GLN A 125 16.50 11.02 -6.17
C GLN A 125 17.90 11.57 -6.45
N ASN A 126 18.96 10.91 -5.96
CA ASN A 126 20.32 11.46 -6.00
C ASN A 126 21.31 10.67 -6.85
N VAL A 127 21.03 9.40 -7.16
CA VAL A 127 22.01 8.50 -7.80
C VAL A 127 21.42 7.80 -9.02
N ASP A 128 20.29 7.11 -8.87
CA ASP A 128 19.66 6.34 -9.96
C ASP A 128 18.14 6.51 -9.93
N GLY A 129 17.62 7.38 -10.80
CA GLY A 129 16.19 7.66 -10.89
C GLY A 129 15.32 6.40 -11.04
N ASP A 130 15.82 5.31 -11.63
CA ASP A 130 15.06 4.06 -11.83
C ASP A 130 15.23 3.04 -10.68
N TRP A 131 15.89 3.42 -9.58
CA TRP A 131 16.06 2.52 -8.44
C TRP A 131 14.71 2.17 -7.79
N ARG A 132 14.41 0.87 -7.69
CA ARG A 132 13.13 0.36 -7.14
C ARG A 132 13.24 -0.17 -5.71
N LYS A 133 14.25 -1.00 -5.44
CA LYS A 133 14.39 -1.83 -4.23
C LYS A 133 14.77 -1.02 -2.98
N ASN A 134 14.90 -1.67 -1.82
CA ASN A 134 15.59 -1.05 -0.68
C ASN A 134 17.13 -1.01 -0.90
N ARG A 135 17.90 -0.65 0.13
CA ARG A 135 19.37 -0.48 0.03
C ARG A 135 20.19 -1.49 0.83
N ARG A 136 19.58 -2.61 1.25
CA ARG A 136 20.30 -3.67 1.97
C ARG A 136 21.47 -4.21 1.13
N PRO A 137 22.72 -4.23 1.65
CA PRO A 137 23.82 -4.92 0.98
C PRO A 137 23.64 -6.43 1.05
N LEU A 138 23.86 -7.11 -0.06
CA LEU A 138 23.66 -8.55 -0.25
C LEU A 138 24.89 -9.16 -0.91
N LEU A 139 25.27 -10.36 -0.50
CA LEU A 139 26.35 -11.12 -1.15
C LEU A 139 25.74 -12.08 -2.16
N ASN A 140 26.26 -12.08 -3.38
CA ASN A 140 25.95 -13.12 -4.37
C ASN A 140 26.81 -14.37 -4.15
N HIS A 141 26.51 -15.45 -4.89
CA HIS A 141 27.21 -16.73 -4.75
C HIS A 141 28.70 -16.68 -5.12
N GLN A 142 29.13 -15.66 -5.86
CA GLN A 142 30.52 -15.44 -6.27
C GLN A 142 31.26 -14.45 -5.35
N GLY A 143 30.63 -14.00 -4.26
CA GLY A 143 31.20 -13.04 -3.31
C GLY A 143 31.14 -11.57 -3.75
N GLY A 144 30.46 -11.27 -4.86
CA GLY A 144 30.15 -9.91 -5.30
C GLY A 144 29.05 -9.28 -4.44
N VAL A 145 29.09 -7.96 -4.28
CA VAL A 145 28.07 -7.21 -3.52
C VAL A 145 26.98 -6.72 -4.46
N CYS A 146 25.76 -7.18 -4.22
CA CYS A 146 24.53 -6.69 -4.81
C CYS A 146 23.74 -5.91 -3.77
N HIS A 147 22.74 -5.15 -4.20
CA HIS A 147 21.99 -4.28 -3.31
C HIS A 147 20.49 -4.43 -3.53
N GLY A 148 19.78 -4.42 -2.42
CA GLY A 148 18.34 -4.24 -2.38
C GLY A 148 17.53 -5.52 -2.52
N VAL A 149 16.45 -5.58 -1.76
CA VAL A 149 15.33 -6.51 -1.87
C VAL A 149 14.11 -5.74 -2.36
N ASP A 150 13.30 -6.38 -3.21
CA ASP A 150 11.97 -5.86 -3.53
C ASP A 150 11.08 -6.03 -2.30
N ILE A 151 10.76 -4.92 -1.63
CA ILE A 151 9.93 -4.94 -0.41
C ILE A 151 8.56 -5.55 -0.73
N ASN A 152 8.00 -5.30 -1.91
CA ASN A 152 6.71 -5.83 -2.33
C ASN A 152 6.80 -7.24 -2.95
N ARG A 153 7.89 -7.96 -2.64
CA ARG A 153 8.03 -9.41 -2.79
C ARG A 153 8.49 -10.11 -1.51
N ASN A 154 8.65 -9.36 -0.41
CA ASN A 154 9.28 -9.85 0.80
C ASN A 154 8.28 -10.22 1.91
N PHE A 155 6.98 -10.03 1.72
CA PHE A 155 5.99 -10.37 2.75
C PHE A 155 5.72 -11.87 2.83
N ASP A 156 5.30 -12.34 4.01
CA ASP A 156 5.06 -13.76 4.31
C ASP A 156 3.68 -14.22 3.80
N VAL A 157 3.52 -14.20 2.47
CA VAL A 157 2.35 -14.73 1.75
C VAL A 157 2.83 -15.33 0.44
N ALA A 158 2.78 -16.66 0.34
CA ALA A 158 3.35 -17.40 -0.78
C ALA A 158 4.79 -16.95 -1.17
N TRP A 159 5.60 -16.55 -0.18
CA TRP A 159 6.91 -15.93 -0.39
C TRP A 159 7.91 -16.85 -1.09
N ASP A 160 7.90 -18.15 -0.70
CA ASP A 160 8.67 -19.18 -1.40
C ASP A 160 7.98 -19.48 -2.74
N PHE A 161 8.21 -18.58 -3.70
CA PHE A 161 7.51 -18.60 -4.98
C PHE A 161 7.80 -19.87 -5.78
N ARG A 162 8.92 -20.57 -5.52
CA ARG A 162 9.26 -21.86 -6.15
C ARG A 162 8.43 -23.01 -5.61
N LEU A 163 8.01 -22.93 -4.34
CA LEU A 163 7.11 -23.88 -3.74
C LEU A 163 5.68 -23.64 -4.24
N HIS A 164 5.21 -22.39 -4.24
CA HIS A 164 3.78 -22.12 -4.37
C HIS A 164 3.28 -21.93 -5.81
N PHE A 165 4.14 -21.53 -6.76
CA PHE A 165 3.74 -21.18 -8.11
C PHE A 165 4.26 -22.18 -9.15
N ALA A 166 3.54 -22.28 -10.27
CA ALA A 166 4.01 -23.01 -11.44
C ALA A 166 5.34 -22.42 -11.94
N PRO A 167 6.22 -23.22 -12.56
CA PRO A 167 7.46 -22.71 -13.15
C PRO A 167 7.20 -21.58 -14.15
N GLY A 168 7.68 -20.37 -13.81
CA GLY A 168 7.47 -19.18 -14.63
C GLY A 168 6.09 -18.51 -14.48
N GLY A 169 5.23 -19.00 -13.57
CA GLY A 169 3.90 -18.44 -13.31
C GLY A 169 3.89 -17.17 -12.47
N VAL A 170 5.04 -16.64 -12.04
CA VAL A 170 5.11 -15.52 -11.09
C VAL A 170 6.27 -14.58 -11.39
N SER A 171 6.04 -13.29 -11.16
CA SER A 171 7.03 -12.23 -11.32
C SER A 171 7.87 -12.07 -10.05
N ALA A 172 8.85 -12.96 -9.86
CA ALA A 172 9.74 -13.00 -8.69
C ALA A 172 11.14 -13.52 -9.05
N SER A 173 12.15 -13.22 -8.23
CA SER A 173 13.52 -13.70 -8.42
C SER A 173 14.23 -14.01 -7.10
N ASP A 174 15.02 -15.08 -7.08
CA ASP A 174 15.92 -15.42 -5.97
C ASP A 174 17.39 -15.03 -6.25
N ASP A 175 17.66 -14.34 -7.36
CA ASP A 175 18.99 -13.77 -7.63
C ASP A 175 19.16 -12.45 -6.85
N PRO A 176 20.09 -12.36 -5.87
CA PRO A 176 20.32 -11.14 -5.10
C PRO A 176 20.74 -9.93 -5.95
N CYS A 177 21.20 -10.17 -7.18
CA CYS A 177 21.59 -9.16 -8.14
C CYS A 177 20.49 -8.78 -9.12
N HIS A 178 19.32 -9.42 -9.06
CA HIS A 178 18.21 -9.10 -9.94
C HIS A 178 17.81 -7.63 -9.75
N LYS A 179 17.70 -6.90 -10.87
CA LYS A 179 17.53 -5.43 -10.87
C LYS A 179 16.30 -5.00 -10.07
N TYR A 180 15.17 -5.71 -10.24
CA TYR A 180 13.88 -5.28 -9.68
C TYR A 180 13.26 -6.24 -8.67
N LEU A 181 13.22 -7.55 -8.96
CA LEU A 181 12.33 -8.53 -8.33
C LEU A 181 12.97 -9.47 -7.29
N TYR A 182 14.15 -9.15 -6.73
CA TYR A 182 14.76 -10.04 -5.75
C TYR A 182 13.91 -10.12 -4.47
N VAL A 183 13.41 -11.31 -4.13
CA VAL A 183 12.45 -11.53 -3.03
C VAL A 183 13.05 -11.45 -1.62
N GLY A 184 14.38 -11.44 -1.53
CA GLY A 184 15.12 -11.46 -0.26
C GLY A 184 15.56 -12.86 0.16
N PRO A 185 16.32 -12.98 1.27
CA PRO A 185 16.79 -14.27 1.79
C PRO A 185 15.74 -15.04 2.61
N ALA A 186 14.69 -14.38 3.09
CA ALA A 186 13.58 -14.98 3.84
C ALA A 186 12.36 -14.04 3.78
N ALA A 187 11.16 -14.56 4.04
CA ALA A 187 9.99 -13.73 4.28
C ALA A 187 10.23 -12.78 5.46
N ALA A 188 9.78 -11.53 5.33
CA ALA A 188 9.98 -10.43 6.26
C ALA A 188 11.45 -10.20 6.68
N SER A 189 12.40 -10.49 5.79
CA SER A 189 13.82 -10.26 6.05
C SER A 189 14.19 -8.78 6.12
N GLU A 190 13.42 -7.91 5.48
CA GLU A 190 13.69 -6.48 5.41
C GLU A 190 13.08 -5.71 6.59
N SER A 191 13.79 -4.67 7.04
CA SER A 191 13.32 -3.75 8.09
C SER A 191 12.02 -3.05 7.69
N GLU A 192 11.91 -2.65 6.43
CA GLU A 192 10.80 -1.92 5.84
C GLU A 192 9.55 -2.80 5.78
N THR A 193 9.70 -4.07 5.36
CA THR A 193 8.63 -5.08 5.41
C THR A 193 8.16 -5.29 6.85
N ARG A 194 9.08 -5.53 7.80
CA ARG A 194 8.74 -5.72 9.22
C ARG A 194 8.04 -4.51 9.84
N ASN A 195 8.34 -3.31 9.35
CA ASN A 195 7.69 -2.07 9.76
C ASN A 195 6.22 -2.00 9.30
N ILE A 196 5.91 -2.41 8.07
CA ILE A 196 4.54 -2.51 7.56
C ILE A 196 3.77 -3.62 8.30
N VAL A 197 4.39 -4.80 8.52
CA VAL A 197 3.81 -5.87 9.35
C VAL A 197 3.49 -5.37 10.76
N TRP A 198 4.39 -4.60 11.36
CA TRP A 198 4.18 -4.03 12.69
C TRP A 198 2.99 -3.07 12.73
N LEU A 199 2.80 -2.22 11.71
CA LEU A 199 1.64 -1.34 11.62
C LEU A 199 0.33 -2.14 11.56
N LEU A 200 0.28 -3.16 10.70
CA LEU A 200 -0.87 -4.05 10.54
C LEU A 200 -1.22 -4.81 11.84
N ASP A 201 -0.21 -5.22 12.61
CA ASP A 201 -0.38 -6.02 13.83
C ASP A 201 -0.61 -5.17 15.10
N SER A 202 -0.12 -3.93 15.15
CA SER A 202 -0.04 -3.15 16.40
C SER A 202 -1.13 -2.09 16.56
N LEU A 203 -1.83 -1.75 15.48
CA LEU A 203 -2.85 -0.69 15.51
C LEU A 203 -4.24 -1.29 15.74
N PRO A 204 -4.94 -0.89 16.83
CA PRO A 204 -6.27 -1.39 17.13
C PRO A 204 -7.27 -0.97 16.05
N GLY A 205 -8.27 -1.82 15.80
CA GLY A 205 -9.32 -1.53 14.82
C GLY A 205 -8.87 -1.53 13.35
N THR A 206 -7.64 -1.95 13.06
CA THR A 206 -7.13 -2.07 11.68
C THR A 206 -7.99 -3.05 10.89
N GLY A 207 -8.65 -2.53 9.85
CA GLY A 207 -9.50 -3.31 8.95
C GLY A 207 -9.22 -3.05 7.47
N TRP A 208 -8.45 -2.00 7.14
CA TRP A 208 -8.21 -1.59 5.77
C TRP A 208 -6.76 -1.16 5.54
N PHE A 209 -6.18 -1.60 4.43
CA PHE A 209 -4.81 -1.30 4.03
C PHE A 209 -4.76 -0.96 2.55
N VAL A 210 -4.19 0.19 2.19
CA VAL A 210 -3.95 0.59 0.80
C VAL A 210 -2.47 0.91 0.62
N ASP A 211 -1.79 0.18 -0.26
CA ASP A 211 -0.44 0.48 -0.72
C ASP A 211 -0.49 1.26 -2.02
N VAL A 212 -0.01 2.50 -2.02
CA VAL A 212 -0.06 3.41 -3.16
C VAL A 212 1.27 3.36 -3.91
N HIS A 213 1.18 2.89 -5.14
CA HIS A 213 2.25 2.70 -6.11
C HIS A 213 2.07 3.60 -7.34
N SER A 214 3.07 3.62 -8.21
CA SER A 214 2.94 4.13 -9.58
C SER A 214 3.80 3.29 -10.53
N ALA A 215 3.55 3.22 -11.84
CA ALA A 215 2.55 3.96 -12.59
C ALA A 215 1.80 3.06 -13.57
N ILE A 216 0.56 2.73 -13.21
CA ILE A 216 -0.44 2.07 -14.02
C ILE A 216 -1.79 2.59 -13.51
N PRO A 217 -2.69 3.18 -14.30
CA PRO A 217 -3.96 3.70 -13.78
C PRO A 217 -4.90 2.55 -13.37
N ALA A 218 -4.75 2.05 -12.13
CA ALA A 218 -5.47 0.87 -11.66
C ALA A 218 -5.63 0.84 -10.13
N VAL A 219 -6.76 0.30 -9.68
CA VAL A 219 -7.04 0.01 -8.28
C VAL A 219 -7.24 -1.48 -8.12
N PHE A 220 -6.24 -2.14 -7.56
CA PHE A 220 -6.22 -3.57 -7.31
C PHE A 220 -6.66 -3.93 -5.88
N HIS A 221 -7.18 -5.14 -5.75
CA HIS A 221 -7.42 -5.81 -4.47
C HIS A 221 -6.83 -7.23 -4.51
N SER A 222 -6.75 -7.91 -3.37
CA SER A 222 -6.33 -9.32 -3.35
C SER A 222 -7.24 -10.21 -4.21
N TRP A 223 -6.73 -11.23 -4.90
CA TRP A 223 -5.37 -11.74 -4.81
C TRP A 223 -4.47 -11.30 -5.98
N GLY A 224 -3.18 -11.17 -5.69
CA GLY A 224 -2.10 -11.20 -6.68
C GLY A 224 -1.58 -12.61 -6.97
N LEU A 225 -1.96 -13.60 -6.16
CA LEU A 225 -1.50 -14.98 -6.27
C LEU A 225 -2.05 -15.71 -7.51
N ASP A 226 -3.35 -15.59 -7.75
CA ASP A 226 -4.07 -16.22 -8.87
C ASP A 226 -5.44 -15.57 -9.09
N SER A 227 -6.20 -16.06 -10.07
CA SER A 227 -7.59 -15.64 -10.31
C SER A 227 -8.44 -15.89 -9.07
N ASN A 228 -9.25 -14.90 -8.68
CA ASN A 228 -10.17 -15.05 -7.55
C ASN A 228 -11.31 -16.02 -7.88
N GLN A 229 -11.69 -16.85 -6.90
CA GLN A 229 -12.91 -17.65 -6.92
C GLN A 229 -13.58 -17.72 -5.53
N THR A 230 -14.88 -18.02 -5.48
CA THR A 230 -15.69 -18.00 -4.24
C THR A 230 -16.34 -19.35 -3.90
N ALA A 231 -16.11 -20.39 -4.71
CA ALA A 231 -16.85 -21.65 -4.66
C ALA A 231 -16.15 -22.73 -3.82
N ASP A 232 -14.83 -22.78 -3.83
CA ASP A 232 -14.04 -23.84 -3.20
C ASP A 232 -13.05 -23.27 -2.17
N PRO A 233 -13.38 -23.28 -0.87
CA PRO A 233 -12.48 -22.77 0.17
C PRO A 233 -11.20 -23.58 0.34
N GLU A 234 -11.11 -24.81 -0.20
CA GLU A 234 -9.89 -25.61 -0.12
C GLU A 234 -8.79 -25.09 -1.05
N GLN A 235 -9.16 -24.40 -2.15
CA GLN A 235 -8.21 -23.76 -3.06
C GLN A 235 -7.69 -22.45 -2.45
N ASN A 236 -6.71 -22.58 -1.57
CA ASN A 236 -6.08 -21.45 -0.91
C ASN A 236 -4.56 -21.68 -0.72
N PHE A 237 -3.81 -20.59 -0.53
CA PHE A 237 -2.35 -20.56 -0.39
C PHE A 237 -1.79 -21.33 0.81
N LEU A 238 -2.62 -21.73 1.77
CA LEU A 238 -2.22 -22.53 2.93
C LEU A 238 -2.34 -24.04 2.67
N ASN A 239 -3.02 -24.44 1.59
CA ASN A 239 -3.25 -25.83 1.28
C ASN A 239 -2.14 -26.39 0.36
N PRO A 240 -1.26 -27.28 0.87
CA PRO A 240 -0.12 -27.80 0.11
C PRO A 240 -0.53 -28.71 -1.06
N ALA A 241 -1.81 -29.13 -1.14
CA ALA A 241 -2.32 -29.84 -2.31
C ALA A 241 -2.27 -28.99 -3.59
N PHE A 242 -2.20 -27.66 -3.44
CA PHE A 242 -2.13 -26.69 -4.53
C PHE A 242 -0.77 -25.96 -4.57
N ASP A 243 0.29 -26.54 -4.01
CA ASP A 243 1.65 -26.04 -4.23
C ASP A 243 2.10 -26.32 -5.67
N GLY A 244 2.85 -25.38 -6.24
CA GLY A 244 3.46 -25.50 -7.56
C GLY A 244 2.51 -25.30 -8.75
N ILE A 245 1.28 -24.81 -8.53
CA ILE A 245 0.30 -24.60 -9.61
C ILE A 245 -0.13 -23.14 -9.79
N ARG A 246 0.06 -22.27 -8.79
CA ARG A 246 -0.41 -20.88 -8.87
C ARG A 246 0.24 -20.10 -10.01
N GLY A 247 -0.47 -19.06 -10.45
CA GLY A 247 0.02 -18.10 -11.43
C GLY A 247 -0.19 -18.55 -12.88
N ASN A 248 -1.05 -19.55 -13.09
CA ASN A 248 -1.37 -20.10 -14.39
C ASN A 248 -2.84 -19.82 -14.75
N PRO A 249 -3.12 -18.79 -15.58
CA PRO A 249 -4.48 -18.39 -15.90
C PRO A 249 -5.28 -19.43 -16.70
N ASP A 250 -4.62 -20.47 -17.22
CA ASP A 250 -5.21 -21.49 -18.08
C ASP A 250 -5.65 -22.77 -17.34
N ASP A 251 -5.41 -22.88 -16.03
CA ASP A 251 -5.83 -24.06 -15.25
C ASP A 251 -7.13 -23.85 -14.46
N THR A 252 -7.44 -24.80 -13.58
CA THR A 252 -8.69 -24.82 -12.79
C THR A 252 -8.53 -24.27 -11.39
N TYR A 253 -7.31 -23.89 -10.99
CA TYR A 253 -7.07 -23.30 -9.70
C TYR A 253 -7.53 -21.84 -9.70
N GLY A 254 -8.16 -21.43 -8.60
CA GLY A 254 -8.40 -20.03 -8.30
C GLY A 254 -8.24 -19.81 -6.81
N GLU A 255 -7.60 -18.71 -6.45
CA GLU A 255 -7.35 -18.36 -5.06
C GLU A 255 -8.66 -17.94 -4.38
N PHE A 256 -9.02 -18.66 -3.31
CA PHE A 256 -10.30 -18.46 -2.64
C PHE A 256 -10.39 -17.09 -1.97
N ILE A 257 -11.53 -16.43 -2.19
CA ILE A 257 -11.97 -15.24 -1.45
C ILE A 257 -13.45 -15.42 -1.14
N THR A 258 -13.92 -14.99 0.03
CA THR A 258 -15.35 -15.10 0.33
C THR A 258 -16.15 -14.15 -0.56
N GLU A 259 -17.38 -14.51 -0.92
CA GLU A 259 -18.26 -13.65 -1.72
C GLU A 259 -18.48 -12.27 -1.06
N VAL A 260 -18.64 -12.26 0.27
CA VAL A 260 -18.78 -11.03 1.06
C VAL A 260 -17.55 -10.15 0.95
N ASP A 261 -16.35 -10.70 1.16
CA ASP A 261 -15.12 -9.92 1.09
C ASP A 261 -14.88 -9.41 -0.34
N LEU A 262 -15.15 -10.25 -1.35
CA LEU A 262 -15.02 -9.88 -2.77
C LEU A 262 -15.95 -8.73 -3.15
N ASP A 263 -17.20 -8.76 -2.69
CA ASP A 263 -18.16 -7.67 -2.92
C ASP A 263 -17.74 -6.37 -2.21
N THR A 264 -17.26 -6.47 -0.96
CA THR A 264 -16.77 -5.32 -0.21
C THR A 264 -15.56 -4.68 -0.89
N VAL A 265 -14.53 -5.45 -1.28
CA VAL A 265 -13.34 -4.88 -1.94
C VAL A 265 -13.68 -4.28 -3.30
N ARG A 266 -14.57 -4.90 -4.07
CA ARG A 266 -15.04 -4.33 -5.35
C ARG A 266 -15.80 -3.02 -5.14
N SER A 267 -16.64 -2.94 -4.11
CA SER A 267 -17.39 -1.72 -3.79
C SER A 267 -16.45 -0.57 -3.41
N LEU A 268 -15.46 -0.85 -2.56
CA LEU A 268 -14.46 0.14 -2.12
C LEU A 268 -13.54 0.58 -3.27
N ALA A 269 -13.09 -0.35 -4.11
CA ALA A 269 -12.25 -0.03 -5.26
C ALA A 269 -12.99 0.80 -6.32
N ARG A 270 -14.29 0.53 -6.54
CA ARG A 270 -15.13 1.37 -7.40
C ARG A 270 -15.31 2.78 -6.84
N ALA A 271 -15.48 2.94 -5.53
CA ALA A 271 -15.56 4.27 -4.92
C ALA A 271 -14.28 5.09 -5.15
N MET A 272 -13.11 4.44 -5.08
CA MET A 272 -11.83 5.07 -5.45
C MET A 272 -11.82 5.47 -6.93
N LYS A 273 -12.11 4.55 -7.84
CA LYS A 273 -12.17 4.80 -9.29
C LYS A 273 -13.11 5.95 -9.64
N ASP A 274 -14.35 5.93 -9.14
CA ASP A 274 -15.36 6.94 -9.46
C ASP A 274 -14.90 8.34 -9.03
N ALA A 275 -14.23 8.43 -7.87
CA ALA A 275 -13.66 9.69 -7.39
C ALA A 275 -12.50 10.18 -8.28
N ILE A 276 -11.64 9.28 -8.76
CA ILE A 276 -10.53 9.59 -9.68
C ILE A 276 -11.05 10.15 -11.00
N THR A 277 -12.03 9.47 -11.62
CA THR A 277 -12.61 9.89 -12.90
C THR A 277 -13.20 11.30 -12.83
N LEU A 278 -13.73 11.70 -11.67
CA LEU A 278 -14.25 13.05 -11.47
C LEU A 278 -13.18 14.14 -11.23
N VAL A 279 -11.91 13.77 -10.96
CA VAL A 279 -10.82 14.73 -10.81
C VAL A 279 -10.38 15.29 -12.16
N ALA A 280 -9.92 14.42 -13.05
CA ALA A 280 -9.31 14.79 -14.33
C ALA A 280 -9.83 13.99 -15.54
N GLY A 281 -10.79 13.08 -15.33
CA GLY A 281 -11.33 12.22 -16.39
C GLY A 281 -10.53 10.94 -16.64
N ASP A 282 -9.54 10.62 -15.80
CA ASP A 282 -8.77 9.39 -15.94
C ASP A 282 -9.61 8.16 -15.55
N ASP A 283 -9.42 7.06 -16.27
CA ASP A 283 -10.23 5.85 -16.16
C ASP A 283 -9.39 4.69 -15.61
N TYR A 284 -9.32 4.60 -14.28
CA TYR A 284 -8.55 3.54 -13.64
C TYR A 284 -9.29 2.21 -13.76
N SER A 285 -8.57 1.13 -14.10
CA SER A 285 -9.14 -0.21 -14.02
C SER A 285 -9.35 -0.64 -12.56
N VAL A 286 -10.26 -1.60 -12.34
CA VAL A 286 -10.53 -2.18 -11.01
C VAL A 286 -10.61 -3.69 -11.16
N GLY A 287 -9.81 -4.43 -10.39
CA GLY A 287 -9.78 -5.89 -10.43
C GLY A 287 -8.84 -6.49 -9.38
N PRO A 288 -8.74 -7.82 -9.29
CA PRO A 288 -7.70 -8.46 -8.49
C PRO A 288 -6.30 -8.16 -9.05
N ALA A 289 -5.29 -8.06 -8.18
CA ALA A 289 -3.91 -7.75 -8.58
C ALA A 289 -3.35 -8.75 -9.63
N PHE A 290 -3.85 -10.00 -9.64
CA PHE A 290 -3.49 -11.01 -10.64
C PHE A 290 -3.79 -10.59 -12.09
N GLU A 291 -4.78 -9.71 -12.32
CA GLU A 291 -5.08 -9.19 -13.68
C GLU A 291 -3.91 -8.40 -14.27
N LEU A 292 -3.01 -7.87 -13.43
CA LEU A 292 -1.78 -7.25 -13.90
C LEU A 292 -0.74 -8.33 -14.24
N TYR A 293 -0.40 -9.17 -13.26
CA TYR A 293 0.38 -10.40 -13.37
C TYR A 293 0.45 -11.07 -11.98
N ALA A 294 0.81 -12.36 -11.91
CA ALA A 294 0.98 -13.04 -10.63
C ALA A 294 2.16 -12.50 -9.81
N THR A 295 1.92 -12.30 -8.52
CA THR A 295 2.89 -11.81 -7.54
C THR A 295 3.00 -12.74 -6.34
N SER A 296 4.20 -12.83 -5.77
CA SER A 296 4.47 -13.52 -4.51
C SER A 296 4.90 -12.51 -3.46
N GLY A 297 4.44 -12.65 -2.21
CA GLY A 297 4.92 -11.82 -1.11
C GLY A 297 4.59 -10.33 -1.26
N ALA A 298 3.44 -10.00 -1.86
CA ALA A 298 2.95 -8.63 -1.98
C ALA A 298 2.27 -8.14 -0.67
N SER A 299 2.28 -6.84 -0.44
CA SER A 299 1.82 -6.19 0.80
C SER A 299 0.31 -6.26 1.00
N ASP A 300 -0.48 -6.12 -0.07
CA ASP A 300 -1.93 -6.21 -0.09
C ASP A 300 -2.41 -7.63 0.21
N ASP A 301 -1.84 -8.62 -0.50
CA ASP A 301 -2.07 -10.05 -0.24
C ASP A 301 -1.65 -10.45 1.17
N TYR A 302 -0.57 -9.89 1.68
CA TYR A 302 -0.16 -10.13 3.07
C TYR A 302 -1.16 -9.54 4.06
N ALA A 303 -1.60 -8.30 3.85
CA ALA A 303 -2.59 -7.66 4.71
C ALA A 303 -3.86 -8.52 4.82
N TYR A 304 -4.35 -9.03 3.70
CA TYR A 304 -5.53 -9.90 3.64
C TYR A 304 -5.28 -11.30 4.21
N SER A 305 -4.23 -11.99 3.80
CA SER A 305 -3.94 -13.37 4.20
C SER A 305 -3.69 -13.58 5.69
N ARG A 306 -3.24 -12.54 6.43
CA ARG A 306 -2.86 -12.63 7.84
C ARG A 306 -3.87 -13.35 8.73
N HIS A 307 -5.16 -13.05 8.57
CA HIS A 307 -6.21 -13.64 9.40
C HIS A 307 -6.48 -15.12 9.06
N LEU A 308 -6.15 -15.55 7.84
CA LEU A 308 -6.23 -16.94 7.41
C LEU A 308 -5.04 -17.74 7.96
N ALA A 309 -3.82 -17.21 7.81
CA ALA A 309 -2.59 -17.88 8.26
C ALA A 309 -2.44 -17.90 9.79
N ARG A 310 -2.93 -16.86 10.48
CA ARG A 310 -2.84 -16.71 11.94
C ARG A 310 -4.24 -16.47 12.52
N PRO A 311 -4.99 -17.55 12.83
CA PRO A 311 -6.31 -17.43 13.45
C PRO A 311 -6.24 -16.61 14.75
N GLY A 312 -7.06 -15.57 14.83
CA GLY A 312 -7.09 -14.64 15.97
C GLY A 312 -6.59 -13.23 15.64
N LEU A 313 -5.94 -13.03 14.49
CA LEU A 313 -5.71 -11.68 13.96
C LEU A 313 -6.98 -11.11 13.32
N PRO A 314 -7.19 -9.78 13.40
CA PRO A 314 -8.28 -9.13 12.69
C PRO A 314 -8.07 -9.26 11.17
N LYS A 315 -9.19 -9.41 10.44
CA LYS A 315 -9.20 -9.33 8.99
C LYS A 315 -8.87 -7.91 8.55
N VAL A 316 -7.94 -7.77 7.61
CA VAL A 316 -7.61 -6.48 6.98
C VAL A 316 -7.80 -6.62 5.48
N LEU A 317 -8.66 -5.81 4.87
CA LEU A 317 -8.84 -5.82 3.42
C LEU A 317 -7.69 -5.03 2.77
N GLY A 318 -6.91 -5.71 1.93
CA GLY A 318 -5.74 -5.18 1.24
C GLY A 318 -6.05 -4.67 -0.16
N PHE A 319 -5.45 -3.53 -0.51
CA PHE A 319 -5.55 -2.90 -1.81
C PHE A 319 -4.18 -2.41 -2.28
N THR A 320 -3.98 -2.42 -3.59
CA THR A 320 -2.89 -1.70 -4.24
C THR A 320 -3.49 -0.66 -5.17
N MET A 321 -3.14 0.61 -4.99
CA MET A 321 -3.48 1.68 -5.93
C MET A 321 -2.25 1.99 -6.76
N GLU A 322 -2.23 1.63 -8.03
CA GLU A 322 -1.25 2.11 -8.98
C GLU A 322 -1.77 3.45 -9.53
N CYS A 323 -1.02 4.55 -9.35
CA CYS A 323 -1.46 5.89 -9.72
C CYS A 323 -0.66 6.47 -10.88
N GLY A 324 -1.33 7.29 -11.69
CA GLY A 324 -0.73 8.00 -12.82
C GLY A 324 -0.16 7.07 -13.90
N HIS A 325 0.59 7.68 -14.83
CA HIS A 325 1.10 7.01 -16.04
C HIS A 325 2.62 6.99 -16.13
N GLU A 326 3.30 7.67 -15.21
CA GLU A 326 4.75 7.77 -15.14
C GLU A 326 5.22 7.70 -13.69
N PHE A 327 6.41 7.15 -13.45
CA PHE A 327 6.99 7.11 -12.09
C PHE A 327 7.34 8.51 -11.56
N GLN A 328 7.70 9.42 -12.48
CA GLN A 328 8.27 10.75 -12.21
C GLN A 328 7.74 11.79 -13.22
N PRO A 329 6.41 12.02 -13.26
CA PRO A 329 5.82 12.99 -14.19
C PRO A 329 6.35 14.41 -13.94
N ASP A 330 6.11 15.30 -14.91
CA ASP A 330 6.35 16.73 -14.72
C ASP A 330 5.43 17.34 -13.64
N ASP A 331 5.59 18.64 -13.38
CA ASP A 331 4.81 19.35 -12.35
C ASP A 331 3.29 19.20 -12.55
N SER A 332 2.81 19.28 -13.80
CA SER A 332 1.38 19.22 -14.12
C SER A 332 0.83 17.80 -13.96
N GLY A 333 1.56 16.80 -14.46
CA GLY A 333 1.19 15.39 -14.31
C GLY A 333 1.21 14.96 -12.84
N ARG A 334 2.22 15.41 -12.07
CA ARG A 334 2.30 15.18 -10.63
C ARG A 334 1.12 15.79 -9.89
N GLU A 335 0.81 17.07 -10.12
CA GLU A 335 -0.31 17.74 -9.43
C GLU A 335 -1.65 17.06 -9.71
N THR A 336 -1.85 16.57 -10.93
CA THR A 336 -3.05 15.82 -11.32
C THR A 336 -3.12 14.51 -10.55
N THR A 337 -2.03 13.73 -10.58
CA THR A 337 -1.95 12.43 -9.90
C THR A 337 -2.13 12.56 -8.38
N ILE A 338 -1.57 13.61 -7.75
CA ILE A 338 -1.77 13.90 -6.32
C ILE A 338 -3.26 14.10 -6.02
N LYS A 339 -3.97 14.90 -6.83
CA LYS A 339 -5.41 15.14 -6.64
C LYS A 339 -6.23 13.86 -6.80
N GLU A 340 -5.86 12.99 -7.74
CA GLU A 340 -6.50 11.69 -7.95
C GLU A 340 -6.32 10.77 -6.74
N VAL A 341 -5.09 10.62 -6.24
CA VAL A 341 -4.81 9.82 -5.03
C VAL A 341 -5.56 10.36 -3.82
N CYS A 342 -5.53 11.67 -3.57
CA CYS A 342 -6.26 12.26 -2.44
C CYS A 342 -7.79 12.05 -2.57
N ALA A 343 -8.35 12.22 -3.76
CA ALA A 343 -9.77 11.98 -4.01
C ALA A 343 -10.15 10.51 -3.79
N ALA A 344 -9.33 9.58 -4.31
CA ALA A 344 -9.54 8.15 -4.16
C ALA A 344 -9.57 7.73 -2.69
N LEU A 345 -8.54 8.11 -1.93
CA LEU A 345 -8.40 7.70 -0.53
C LEU A 345 -9.46 8.32 0.39
N LEU A 346 -9.94 9.54 0.11
CA LEU A 346 -11.07 10.12 0.84
C LEU A 346 -12.40 9.46 0.48
N ALA A 347 -12.62 9.11 -0.79
CA ALA A 347 -13.81 8.35 -1.20
C ALA A 347 -13.82 6.96 -0.57
N PHE A 348 -12.66 6.31 -0.49
CA PHE A 348 -12.46 5.08 0.25
C PHE A 348 -12.85 5.23 1.71
N CYS A 349 -12.29 6.21 2.43
CA CYS A 349 -12.63 6.48 3.83
C CYS A 349 -14.13 6.77 4.02
N GLY A 350 -14.71 7.62 3.17
CA GLY A 350 -16.13 7.94 3.22
C GLY A 350 -17.01 6.70 3.02
N LYS A 351 -16.62 5.79 2.13
CA LYS A 351 -17.32 4.53 1.90
C LYS A 351 -17.14 3.56 3.08
N VAL A 352 -15.92 3.40 3.60
CA VAL A 352 -15.63 2.59 4.81
C VAL A 352 -16.44 3.07 6.01
N ASN A 353 -16.63 4.38 6.14
CA ASN A 353 -17.37 4.91 7.27
C ASN A 353 -18.89 4.86 7.11
N SER A 354 -19.38 4.54 5.90
CA SER A 354 -20.82 4.46 5.65
C SER A 354 -21.48 3.27 6.38
N PRO A 355 -22.79 3.32 6.64
CA PRO A 355 -23.52 2.22 7.26
C PRO A 355 -23.52 0.93 6.43
N ASP A 356 -23.25 1.04 5.12
CA ASP A 356 -23.32 -0.04 4.14
C ASP A 356 -21.92 -0.63 3.80
N ALA A 357 -20.93 -0.36 4.65
CA ALA A 357 -19.51 -0.73 4.45
C ALA A 357 -19.17 -2.16 4.89
#